data_AF-A0A9P7S194-F1
#
_entry.id   AF-A0A9P7S194-F1
#
_cell.length_a   1.000
_cell.length_b   1.000
_cell.length_c   1.000
_cell.angle_alpha   90.00
_cell.angle_beta   90.00
_cell.angle_gamma   90.00
#
_symmetry.space_group_name_H-M   'P 1'
#
loop_
_entity.id
_entity.type
_entity.pdbx_description
1 polymer ?
#
loop_
_entity_poly.entity_id
_entity_poly.type
_entity_poly.pdbx_seq_one_letter_code
_entity_poly.pdbx_strand_id
1 'polypeptide(L)'
;MPHKRAKRSVREKQRSERGHDLPPTKTKQHDEDIPKSAARVFNALKIREEFHKKRKRELEGGGIERDDGSKKKRKKKDEKGIEKVSGILPGESLQHYNKRVEDNMRPLVRSAVKTSLATMRGAAKHQRPDQIEKGEKKDRNKESQKEELTPISIDKHANKPKEFQILSTSAPRRLNDIVQAPPVMPRLKGAEKIQAKSTGGSTGSAVLSMAQKMMMEQEREKAIKRYREMKSEKRKGFEGE
;
A
#
# COMPACT_ATOMS: atom_id res chain seq x y z
N MET A 1 24.10 30.23 25.86
CA MET A 1 23.41 29.79 24.61
C MET A 1 23.29 30.94 23.59
N PRO A 2 24.25 31.09 22.67
CA PRO A 2 24.28 32.18 21.69
C PRO A 2 23.09 32.20 20.71
N HIS A 3 22.52 31.02 20.39
CA HIS A 3 21.51 30.88 19.34
C HIS A 3 20.08 31.34 19.71
N LYS A 4 19.76 31.49 21.00
CA LYS A 4 18.43 31.97 21.42
C LYS A 4 18.28 33.48 21.25
N ARG A 5 19.38 34.23 21.42
CA ARG A 5 19.39 35.70 21.27
C ARG A 5 19.21 36.12 19.81
N ALA A 6 19.84 35.42 18.86
CA ALA A 6 19.72 35.71 17.44
C ALA A 6 18.30 35.54 16.88
N LYS A 7 17.56 34.51 17.31
CA LYS A 7 16.16 34.32 16.86
C LYS A 7 15.21 35.36 17.45
N ARG A 8 15.50 35.81 18.68
CA ARG A 8 14.72 36.84 19.35
C ARG A 8 14.92 38.20 18.69
N SER A 9 16.17 38.59 18.40
CA SER A 9 16.45 39.86 17.73
C SER A 9 15.84 39.95 16.34
N VAL A 10 15.88 38.86 15.55
CA VAL A 10 15.22 38.82 14.24
C VAL A 10 13.70 38.95 14.38
N ARG A 11 13.09 38.30 15.38
CA ARG A 11 11.65 38.39 15.61
C ARG A 11 11.21 39.77 16.10
N GLU A 12 11.99 40.40 16.98
CA GLU A 12 11.73 41.75 17.46
C GLU A 12 11.91 42.78 16.33
N LYS A 13 12.95 42.63 15.50
CA LYS A 13 13.15 43.47 14.30
C LYS A 13 12.00 43.33 13.29
N GLN A 14 11.57 42.11 12.99
CA GLN A 14 10.43 41.87 12.12
C GLN A 14 9.11 42.40 12.71
N ARG A 15 8.95 42.36 14.04
CA ARG A 15 7.77 42.91 14.72
C ARG A 15 7.79 44.44 14.71
N SER A 16 8.95 45.08 14.87
CA SER A 16 9.07 46.53 14.76
C SER A 16 8.88 47.02 13.33
N GLU A 17 9.43 46.31 12.34
CA GLU A 17 9.27 46.63 10.90
C GLU A 17 7.81 46.48 10.44
N ARG A 18 7.09 45.48 10.98
CA ARG A 18 5.67 45.25 10.63
C ARG A 18 4.70 46.14 11.42
N GLY A 19 5.13 46.78 12.50
CA GLY A 19 4.23 47.51 13.38
C GLY A 19 3.30 46.59 14.20
N HIS A 20 2.70 47.14 15.26
CA HIS A 20 1.83 46.40 16.18
C HIS A 20 0.34 46.48 15.79
N ASP A 21 -0.01 47.39 14.90
CA ASP A 21 -1.41 47.76 14.64
C ASP A 21 -1.65 47.97 13.14
N LEU A 22 -1.35 46.93 12.35
CA LEU A 22 -1.76 46.90 10.95
C LEU A 22 -3.19 46.35 10.89
N PRO A 23 -4.16 47.08 10.32
CA PRO A 23 -5.45 46.51 10.01
C PRO A 23 -5.24 45.29 9.07
N PRO A 24 -6.10 44.27 9.12
CA PRO A 24 -6.02 43.14 8.19
C PRO A 24 -5.96 43.70 6.76
N THR A 25 -4.80 43.55 6.12
CA THR A 25 -4.54 44.16 4.82
C THR A 25 -5.45 43.48 3.80
N LYS A 26 -6.47 44.20 3.34
CA LYS A 26 -7.40 43.78 2.27
C LYS A 26 -6.71 43.56 0.91
N THR A 27 -5.40 43.77 0.82
CA THR A 27 -4.59 43.56 -0.38
C THR A 27 -4.25 42.11 -0.70
N LYS A 28 -4.89 41.13 -0.02
CA LYS A 28 -4.93 39.75 -0.52
C LYS A 28 -6.07 39.47 -1.51
N GLN A 29 -6.90 40.47 -1.85
CA GLN A 29 -7.96 40.28 -2.86
C GLN A 29 -7.42 39.96 -4.27
N HIS A 30 -6.20 40.38 -4.62
CA HIS A 30 -5.55 39.95 -5.87
C HIS A 30 -5.03 38.49 -5.85
N ASP A 31 -5.00 37.86 -4.67
CA ASP A 31 -4.67 36.44 -4.48
C ASP A 31 -5.92 35.58 -4.15
N GLU A 32 -7.12 36.19 -4.06
CA GLU A 32 -8.34 35.52 -3.56
C GLU A 32 -9.40 35.20 -4.61
N ASP A 33 -9.15 35.41 -5.91
CA ASP A 33 -10.15 35.09 -6.96
C ASP A 33 -9.87 33.82 -7.77
N ILE A 34 -8.74 33.15 -7.56
CA ILE A 34 -8.44 31.90 -8.28
C ILE A 34 -8.35 30.76 -7.28
N PRO A 35 -9.35 29.85 -7.25
CA PRO A 35 -9.26 28.67 -6.39
C PRO A 35 -7.99 27.90 -6.73
N LYS A 36 -7.34 27.32 -5.73
CA LYS A 36 -6.04 26.62 -5.86
C LYS A 36 -6.02 25.58 -6.99
N SER A 37 -7.17 24.97 -7.28
CA SER A 37 -7.37 24.09 -8.42
C SER A 37 -7.20 24.82 -9.76
N ALA A 38 -7.89 25.94 -9.96
CA ALA A 38 -7.78 26.77 -11.16
C ALA A 38 -6.40 27.42 -11.29
N ALA A 39 -5.78 27.86 -10.19
CA ALA A 39 -4.43 28.45 -10.21
C ALA A 39 -3.39 27.44 -10.72
N ARG A 40 -3.57 26.14 -10.42
CA ARG A 40 -2.73 25.06 -10.95
C ARG A 40 -2.96 24.83 -12.44
N VAL A 41 -4.18 25.05 -12.94
CA VAL A 41 -4.53 24.90 -14.36
C VAL A 41 -3.98 26.08 -15.16
N PHE A 42 -4.20 27.33 -14.73
CA PHE A 42 -3.68 28.52 -15.40
C PHE A 42 -2.14 28.56 -15.43
N ASN A 43 -1.48 28.12 -14.35
CA ASN A 43 -0.02 28.04 -14.28
C ASN A 43 0.56 26.71 -14.77
N ALA A 44 -0.22 25.85 -15.44
CA ALA A 44 0.21 24.49 -15.78
C ALA A 44 1.50 24.43 -16.62
N LEU A 45 1.67 25.35 -17.57
CA LEU A 45 2.89 25.43 -18.40
C LEU A 45 4.12 25.78 -17.56
N LYS A 46 4.02 26.81 -16.70
CA LYS A 46 5.09 27.20 -15.77
C LYS A 46 5.46 26.05 -14.83
N ILE A 47 4.47 25.35 -14.28
CA ILE A 47 4.68 24.19 -13.40
C ILE A 47 5.39 23.05 -14.14
N ARG A 48 5.01 22.78 -15.40
CA ARG A 48 5.66 21.76 -16.24
C ARG A 48 7.11 22.15 -16.54
N GLU A 49 7.35 23.37 -16.97
CA GLU A 49 8.70 23.86 -17.26
C GLU A 49 9.60 23.85 -16.02
N GLU A 50 9.11 24.30 -14.87
CA GLU A 50 9.83 24.24 -13.60
C GLU A 50 10.15 22.80 -13.20
N PHE A 51 9.21 21.87 -13.43
CA PHE A 51 9.43 20.44 -13.19
C PHE A 51 10.50 19.87 -14.13
N HIS A 52 10.44 20.18 -15.43
CA HIS A 52 11.45 19.75 -16.40
C HIS A 52 12.83 20.36 -16.11
N LYS A 53 12.89 21.65 -15.78
CA LYS A 53 14.13 22.35 -15.37
C LYS A 53 14.68 21.77 -14.05
N LYS A 54 13.82 21.48 -13.06
CA LYS A 54 14.19 20.81 -11.81
C LYS A 54 14.75 19.42 -12.07
N ARG A 55 14.07 18.62 -12.89
CA ARG A 55 14.48 17.27 -13.24
C ARG A 55 15.78 17.25 -14.04
N LYS A 56 15.96 18.17 -14.99
CA LYS A 56 17.21 18.34 -15.75
C LYS A 56 18.36 18.75 -14.83
N ARG A 57 18.15 19.70 -13.92
CA ARG A 57 19.15 20.11 -12.92
C ARG A 57 19.50 18.99 -11.94
N GLU A 58 18.54 18.16 -11.55
CA GLU A 58 18.78 16.98 -10.68
C GLU A 58 19.57 15.88 -11.38
N LEU A 59 19.50 15.79 -12.72
CA LEU A 59 20.26 14.84 -13.54
C LEU A 59 21.67 15.33 -13.89
N GLU A 60 21.84 16.62 -14.20
CA GLU A 60 23.12 17.21 -14.60
C GLU A 60 24.00 17.67 -13.42
N GLY A 61 23.41 17.95 -12.26
CA GLY A 61 24.12 18.46 -11.08
C GLY A 61 23.79 17.66 -9.83
N GLY A 62 24.71 16.79 -9.43
CA GLY A 62 24.63 16.06 -8.16
C GLY A 62 24.36 17.00 -6.99
N GLY A 63 23.12 16.98 -6.50
CA GLY A 63 22.76 17.40 -5.15
C GLY A 63 22.93 18.89 -4.81
N ILE A 64 22.31 19.81 -5.55
CA ILE A 64 22.10 21.17 -5.01
C ILE A 64 21.00 21.10 -3.94
N GLU A 65 21.38 21.46 -2.71
CA GLU A 65 20.52 21.67 -1.56
C GLU A 65 19.29 22.49 -1.95
N ARG A 66 18.12 21.87 -1.85
CA ARG A 66 16.87 22.62 -1.72
C ARG A 66 16.43 22.53 -0.29
N ASP A 67 16.26 23.71 0.28
CA ASP A 67 15.57 24.03 1.53
C ASP A 67 14.08 23.58 1.46
N ASP A 68 13.87 22.26 1.37
CA ASP A 68 12.57 21.60 1.46
C ASP A 68 12.53 20.87 2.82
N GLY A 69 12.39 21.64 3.89
CA GLY A 69 12.55 21.27 5.30
C GLY A 69 11.65 20.16 5.87
N SER A 70 10.98 19.31 5.09
CA SER A 70 10.09 18.28 5.67
C SER A 70 10.11 16.89 5.02
N LYS A 71 10.54 16.72 3.76
CA LYS A 71 10.43 15.40 3.09
C LYS A 71 11.75 14.66 2.89
N LYS A 72 12.90 15.35 2.85
CA LYS A 72 14.21 14.71 2.69
C LYS A 72 14.80 14.14 3.99
N LYS A 73 14.37 14.61 5.17
CA LYS A 73 14.84 14.09 6.46
C LYS A 73 14.42 12.65 6.77
N ARG A 74 13.41 12.10 6.07
CA ARG A 74 12.98 10.71 6.29
C ARG A 74 13.71 9.67 5.46
N LYS A 75 14.41 10.04 4.37
CA LYS A 75 15.13 9.07 3.52
C LYS A 75 16.62 8.98 3.81
N LYS A 76 17.27 10.05 4.29
CA LYS A 76 18.72 10.06 4.52
C LYS A 76 19.16 9.45 5.87
N LYS A 77 18.22 9.00 6.71
CA LYS A 77 18.53 8.34 7.99
C LYS A 77 18.61 6.81 7.88
N ASP A 78 18.11 6.24 6.77
CA ASP A 78 18.01 4.78 6.61
C ASP A 78 19.33 4.12 6.16
N GLU A 79 20.29 4.88 5.63
CA GLU A 79 21.59 4.34 5.16
C GLU A 79 22.73 4.46 6.19
N LYS A 80 22.58 5.28 7.24
CA LYS A 80 23.62 5.50 8.26
C LYS A 80 23.45 4.69 9.56
N GLY A 81 22.49 3.76 9.61
CA GLY A 81 22.00 3.22 10.89
C GLY A 81 21.86 1.71 10.99
N ILE A 82 22.59 0.92 10.19
CA ILE A 82 22.80 -0.49 10.55
C ILE A 82 23.93 -0.51 11.59
N GLU A 83 23.68 0.13 12.74
CA GLU A 83 24.51 -0.12 13.92
C GLU A 83 24.31 -1.60 14.25
N LYS A 84 25.39 -2.38 14.23
CA LYS A 84 25.38 -3.76 14.73
C LYS A 84 24.69 -3.71 16.08
N VAL A 85 23.56 -4.39 16.22
CA VAL A 85 22.84 -4.41 17.50
C VAL A 85 23.75 -5.15 18.47
N SER A 86 24.50 -4.40 19.27
CA SER A 86 25.24 -4.92 20.39
C SER A 86 24.26 -5.58 21.35
N GLY A 87 24.76 -6.50 22.18
CA GLY A 87 23.95 -7.27 23.13
C GLY A 87 23.09 -6.40 24.05
N ILE A 88 22.33 -7.07 24.91
CA ILE A 88 21.43 -6.41 25.87
C ILE A 88 22.21 -5.34 26.65
N LEU A 89 21.72 -4.10 26.64
CA LEU A 89 22.38 -3.00 27.35
C LEU A 89 22.21 -3.21 28.87
N PRO A 90 23.13 -2.72 29.70
CA PRO A 90 22.98 -2.83 31.15
C PRO A 90 21.70 -2.12 31.61
N GLY A 91 20.86 -2.84 32.37
CA GLY A 91 19.56 -2.34 32.85
C GLY A 91 18.43 -2.41 31.83
N GLU A 92 18.68 -2.95 30.63
CA GLU A 92 17.64 -3.16 29.63
C GLU A 92 16.93 -4.51 29.82
N SER A 93 15.60 -4.52 29.69
CA SER A 93 14.85 -5.77 29.63
C SER A 93 14.98 -6.44 28.25
N LEU A 94 14.91 -7.77 28.21
CA LEU A 94 14.98 -8.54 26.95
C LEU A 94 13.95 -8.08 25.90
N GLN A 95 12.77 -7.64 26.34
CA GLN A 95 11.72 -7.09 25.47
C GLN A 95 12.16 -5.80 24.76
N HIS A 96 12.84 -4.90 25.48
CA HIS A 96 13.32 -3.65 24.90
C HIS A 96 14.44 -3.91 23.89
N TYR A 97 15.29 -4.91 24.17
CA TYR A 97 16.33 -5.36 23.25
C TYR A 97 15.71 -5.87 21.95
N ASN A 98 14.73 -6.77 22.03
CA ASN A 98 14.00 -7.28 20.88
C ASN A 98 13.35 -6.15 20.07
N LYS A 99 12.74 -5.17 20.74
CA LYS A 99 12.12 -4.01 20.07
C LYS A 99 13.16 -3.17 19.32
N ARG A 100 14.34 -2.93 19.90
CA ARG A 100 15.43 -2.22 19.22
C ARG A 100 15.96 -3.01 18.02
N VAL A 101 16.15 -4.32 18.16
CA VAL A 101 16.54 -5.21 17.05
C VAL A 101 15.53 -5.09 15.91
N GLU A 102 14.25 -5.19 16.21
CA GLU A 102 13.18 -5.06 15.22
C GLU A 102 13.18 -3.69 14.54
N ASP A 103 13.30 -2.60 15.29
CA ASP A 103 13.29 -1.25 14.75
C ASP A 103 14.50 -1.00 13.83
N ASN A 104 15.67 -1.56 14.15
CA ASN A 104 16.86 -1.49 13.30
C ASN A 104 16.73 -2.32 12.02
N MET A 105 16.07 -3.48 12.07
CA MET A 105 15.87 -4.35 10.90
C MET A 105 14.66 -3.97 10.04
N ARG A 106 13.67 -3.27 10.61
CA ARG A 106 12.46 -2.80 9.92
C ARG A 106 12.70 -2.06 8.60
N PRO A 107 13.62 -1.08 8.49
CA PRO A 107 13.84 -0.38 7.22
C PRO A 107 14.33 -1.32 6.12
N LEU A 108 15.24 -2.26 6.44
CA LEU A 108 15.76 -3.25 5.50
C LEU A 108 14.66 -4.20 5.02
N VAL A 109 13.83 -4.71 5.93
CA VAL A 109 12.70 -5.58 5.57
C VAL A 109 11.69 -4.80 4.72
N ARG A 110 11.38 -3.54 5.07
CA ARG A 110 10.47 -2.69 4.29
C ARG A 110 11.01 -2.37 2.90
N SER A 111 12.32 -2.16 2.73
CA SER A 111 12.91 -1.92 1.42
C SER A 111 12.86 -3.18 0.56
N ALA A 112 13.21 -4.34 1.12
CA ALA A 112 13.14 -5.64 0.44
C ALA A 112 11.70 -6.00 -0.01
N VAL A 113 10.69 -5.74 0.83
CA VAL A 113 9.28 -5.96 0.46
C VAL A 113 8.84 -5.01 -0.66
N LYS A 114 9.29 -3.76 -0.65
CA LYS A 114 8.96 -2.79 -1.71
C LYS A 114 9.61 -3.16 -3.04
N THR A 115 10.87 -3.61 -3.01
CA THR A 115 11.58 -4.03 -4.22
C THR A 115 10.96 -5.30 -4.80
N SER A 116 10.64 -6.30 -3.97
CA SER A 116 9.97 -7.52 -4.45
C SER A 116 8.57 -7.25 -5.00
N LEU A 117 7.79 -6.36 -4.39
CA LEU A 117 6.49 -5.98 -4.92
C LEU A 117 6.60 -5.26 -6.27
N ALA A 118 7.64 -4.43 -6.45
CA ALA A 118 7.91 -3.76 -7.72
C ALA A 118 8.28 -4.75 -8.82
N THR A 119 9.14 -5.74 -8.53
CA THR A 119 9.50 -6.79 -9.50
C THR A 119 8.30 -7.65 -9.86
N MET A 120 7.46 -8.04 -8.90
CA MET A 120 6.21 -8.77 -9.15
C MET A 120 5.25 -7.99 -10.06
N ARG A 121 5.11 -6.68 -9.84
CA ARG A 121 4.26 -5.83 -10.70
C ARG A 121 4.85 -5.67 -12.10
N GLY A 122 6.17 -5.58 -12.24
CA GLY A 122 6.86 -5.57 -13.52
C GLY A 122 6.60 -6.86 -14.30
N ALA A 123 6.83 -8.01 -13.67
CA ALA A 123 6.59 -9.32 -14.27
C ALA A 123 5.11 -9.51 -14.70
N ALA A 124 4.16 -9.11 -13.87
CA ALA A 124 2.73 -9.20 -14.20
C ALA A 124 2.32 -8.33 -15.41
N LYS A 125 3.00 -7.19 -15.64
CA LYS A 125 2.77 -6.35 -16.83
C LYS A 125 3.34 -7.00 -18.09
N HIS A 126 4.53 -7.58 -18.00
CA HIS A 126 5.15 -8.28 -19.14
C HIS A 126 4.42 -9.57 -19.52
N GLN A 127 3.71 -10.20 -18.58
CA GLN A 127 2.89 -11.40 -18.83
C GLN A 127 1.48 -11.09 -19.38
N ARG A 128 1.08 -9.81 -19.52
CA ARG A 128 -0.22 -9.41 -20.10
C ARG A 128 -0.07 -8.39 -21.26
N PRO A 129 0.66 -8.71 -22.34
CA PRO A 129 0.70 -7.83 -23.51
C PRO A 129 -0.66 -7.77 -24.26
N ASP A 130 -1.50 -8.80 -24.15
CA ASP A 130 -2.69 -8.97 -25.02
C ASP A 130 -3.89 -8.07 -24.70
N GLN A 131 -3.82 -7.22 -23.66
CA GLN A 131 -4.95 -6.32 -23.29
C GLN A 131 -4.67 -4.83 -23.48
N ILE A 132 -3.45 -4.43 -23.86
CA ILE A 132 -3.10 -3.00 -24.00
C ILE A 132 -3.43 -2.46 -25.40
N GLU A 133 -3.53 -3.30 -26.43
CA GLU A 133 -3.79 -2.84 -27.81
C GLU A 133 -5.25 -2.45 -28.13
N LYS A 134 -6.20 -2.64 -27.20
CA LYS A 134 -7.62 -2.26 -27.41
C LYS A 134 -8.01 -0.90 -26.81
N GLY A 135 -7.06 -0.14 -26.26
CA GLY A 135 -7.32 1.15 -25.60
C GLY A 135 -7.19 2.40 -26.48
N GLU A 136 -6.60 2.29 -27.66
CA GLU A 136 -6.27 3.43 -28.52
C GLU A 136 -6.98 3.30 -29.87
N LYS A 137 -8.25 3.75 -29.95
CA LYS A 137 -8.97 4.21 -31.17
C LYS A 137 -10.47 4.33 -30.87
N LYS A 138 -10.89 5.43 -30.26
CA LYS A 138 -12.27 5.91 -30.42
C LYS A 138 -12.39 7.42 -30.23
N ASP A 139 -11.56 8.16 -30.95
CA ASP A 139 -11.89 9.53 -31.37
C ASP A 139 -12.33 9.47 -32.83
N ARG A 140 -13.64 9.67 -33.06
CA ARG A 140 -14.22 10.18 -34.31
C ARG A 140 -15.73 10.37 -34.15
N ASN A 141 -16.08 11.64 -33.97
CA ASN A 141 -17.03 12.38 -34.78
C ASN A 141 -18.50 11.91 -34.82
N LYS A 142 -19.37 12.61 -34.09
CA LYS A 142 -20.79 12.76 -34.41
C LYS A 142 -21.35 14.03 -33.74
N GLU A 143 -21.11 15.18 -34.38
CA GLU A 143 -22.12 16.24 -34.52
C GLU A 143 -23.30 15.64 -35.33
N SER A 144 -24.57 15.97 -35.16
CA SER A 144 -25.27 16.93 -34.32
C SER A 144 -26.76 16.60 -34.46
N GLN A 145 -27.45 16.28 -33.36
CA GLN A 145 -28.91 16.42 -33.25
C GLN A 145 -29.22 16.90 -31.84
N LYS A 146 -29.77 18.13 -31.78
CA LYS A 146 -30.35 18.78 -30.61
C LYS A 146 -31.61 18.01 -30.21
N GLU A 147 -31.64 17.43 -29.02
CA GLU A 147 -32.86 17.33 -28.19
C GLU A 147 -32.44 17.33 -26.70
N GLU A 148 -33.22 18.06 -25.90
CA GLU A 148 -32.99 18.32 -24.48
C GLU A 148 -33.14 17.05 -23.64
N LEU A 149 -32.09 16.61 -22.93
CA LEU A 149 -32.22 15.70 -21.80
C LEU A 149 -31.17 16.03 -20.73
N THR A 150 -31.63 16.14 -19.50
CA THR A 150 -30.87 16.34 -18.26
C THR A 150 -29.63 15.44 -18.16
N PRO A 151 -28.50 15.89 -17.58
CA PRO A 151 -27.30 15.07 -17.48
C PRO A 151 -27.54 13.94 -16.47
N ILE A 152 -27.84 12.74 -16.97
CA ILE A 152 -27.75 11.50 -16.20
C ILE A 152 -26.28 11.28 -15.90
N SER A 153 -25.87 11.64 -14.69
CA SER A 153 -24.55 11.31 -14.17
C SER A 153 -24.48 9.80 -14.05
N ILE A 154 -23.79 9.15 -14.99
CA ILE A 154 -23.50 7.72 -14.89
C ILE A 154 -22.54 7.56 -13.70
N ASP A 155 -23.08 7.17 -12.55
CA ASP A 155 -22.31 6.92 -11.35
C ASP A 155 -21.38 5.72 -11.59
N LYS A 156 -20.10 6.03 -11.83
CA LYS A 156 -19.01 5.05 -12.03
C LYS A 156 -18.77 4.18 -10.78
N HIS A 157 -19.52 4.40 -9.71
CA HIS A 157 -19.48 3.63 -8.47
C HIS A 157 -20.75 2.78 -8.24
N ALA A 158 -21.72 2.80 -9.16
CA ALA A 158 -22.91 1.96 -9.07
C ALA A 158 -22.60 0.45 -8.99
N ASN A 159 -21.50 0.01 -9.61
CA ASN A 159 -21.04 -1.39 -9.59
C ASN A 159 -19.99 -1.68 -8.52
N LYS A 160 -19.62 -0.71 -7.67
CA LYS A 160 -18.73 -0.96 -6.54
C LYS A 160 -19.56 -1.43 -5.35
N PRO A 161 -19.22 -2.55 -4.70
CA PRO A 161 -19.93 -2.97 -3.50
C PRO A 161 -19.78 -1.88 -2.43
N LYS A 162 -20.90 -1.31 -1.99
CA LYS A 162 -20.93 -0.40 -0.84
C LYS A 162 -20.56 -1.22 0.40
N GLU A 163 -19.45 -0.86 1.06
CA GLU A 163 -18.91 -1.60 2.21
C GLU A 163 -19.82 -1.58 3.45
N PHE A 164 -20.91 -0.80 3.41
CA PHE A 164 -22.00 -0.83 4.37
C PHE A 164 -23.28 -1.24 3.67
N GLN A 165 -23.34 -2.51 3.26
CA GLN A 165 -24.61 -3.13 2.92
C GLN A 165 -25.41 -3.21 4.23
N ILE A 166 -26.29 -2.24 4.44
CA ILE A 166 -27.28 -2.26 5.51
C ILE A 166 -28.04 -3.57 5.33
N LEU A 167 -27.75 -4.56 6.18
CA LEU A 167 -28.44 -5.84 6.15
C LEU A 167 -29.91 -5.53 6.37
N SER A 168 -30.73 -5.77 5.36
CA SER A 168 -32.19 -5.63 5.41
C SER A 168 -32.77 -6.71 6.33
N THR A 169 -32.53 -6.58 7.63
CA THR A 169 -33.24 -7.31 8.68
C THR A 169 -34.29 -6.38 9.26
N SER A 170 -35.21 -5.89 8.42
CA SER A 170 -36.23 -4.89 8.78
C SER A 170 -37.45 -5.50 9.46
N ALA A 171 -37.30 -6.60 10.19
CA ALA A 171 -38.38 -7.19 10.97
C ALA A 171 -37.99 -7.19 12.46
N PRO A 172 -38.71 -6.47 13.33
CA PRO A 172 -38.41 -6.46 14.76
C PRO A 172 -38.63 -7.85 15.36
N ARG A 173 -37.58 -8.45 15.93
CA ARG A 173 -37.67 -9.76 16.59
C ARG A 173 -38.25 -9.60 17.99
N ARG A 174 -39.19 -10.49 18.37
CA ARG A 174 -39.81 -10.48 19.70
C ARG A 174 -38.77 -10.90 20.75
N LEU A 175 -38.79 -10.22 21.91
CA LEU A 175 -37.83 -10.45 23.00
C LEU A 175 -37.75 -11.91 23.47
N ASN A 176 -38.88 -12.62 23.46
CA ASN A 176 -38.93 -14.02 23.92
C ASN A 176 -38.19 -14.99 23.00
N ASP A 177 -38.06 -14.69 21.69
CA ASP A 177 -37.31 -15.53 20.74
C ASP A 177 -35.78 -15.38 20.91
N ILE A 178 -35.33 -14.26 21.48
CA ILE A 178 -33.90 -13.97 21.70
C ILE A 178 -33.41 -14.60 23.01
N VAL A 179 -34.28 -14.69 24.02
CA VAL A 179 -33.90 -15.13 25.37
C VAL A 179 -33.85 -16.66 25.50
N GLN A 180 -34.65 -17.40 24.73
CA GLN A 180 -34.71 -18.86 24.85
C GLN A 180 -33.88 -19.62 23.80
N ALA A 181 -33.49 -18.96 22.71
CA ALA A 181 -32.67 -19.60 21.70
C ALA A 181 -31.20 -19.65 22.16
N PRO A 182 -30.55 -20.82 22.15
CA PRO A 182 -29.12 -20.89 22.39
C PRO A 182 -28.38 -20.00 21.37
N PRO A 183 -27.30 -19.31 21.77
CA PRO A 183 -26.63 -18.33 20.91
C PRO A 183 -26.13 -18.99 19.62
N VAL A 184 -26.67 -18.55 18.48
CA VAL A 184 -26.25 -19.03 17.16
C VAL A 184 -25.12 -18.15 16.65
N MET A 185 -23.93 -18.73 16.49
CA MET A 185 -22.81 -18.02 15.86
C MET A 185 -23.14 -17.73 14.39
N PRO A 186 -23.00 -16.48 13.90
CA PRO A 186 -23.29 -16.15 12.51
C PRO A 186 -22.35 -16.93 11.59
N ARG A 187 -22.92 -17.79 10.74
CA ARG A 187 -22.16 -18.54 9.73
C ARG A 187 -21.52 -17.55 8.76
N LEU A 188 -20.19 -17.51 8.75
CA LEU A 188 -19.41 -16.77 7.76
C LEU A 188 -19.83 -17.26 6.36
N LYS A 189 -20.35 -16.37 5.51
CA LYS A 189 -20.67 -16.69 4.11
C LYS A 189 -19.39 -17.14 3.43
N GLY A 190 -19.24 -18.46 3.24
CA GLY A 190 -18.03 -19.11 2.75
C GLY A 190 -17.64 -20.39 3.50
N ALA A 191 -18.15 -20.61 4.72
CA ALA A 191 -17.81 -21.79 5.52
C ALA A 191 -18.45 -23.10 5.00
N GLU A 192 -19.58 -23.03 4.28
CA GLU A 192 -20.22 -24.22 3.69
C GLU A 192 -19.40 -24.85 2.55
N LYS A 193 -18.45 -24.11 1.95
CA LYS A 193 -17.50 -24.68 0.97
C LYS A 193 -16.34 -25.45 1.59
N ILE A 194 -16.18 -25.42 2.92
CA ILE A 194 -15.09 -26.11 3.62
C ILE A 194 -15.54 -27.49 4.12
N GLN A 195 -16.82 -27.67 4.47
CA GLN A 195 -17.33 -28.98 4.94
C GLN A 195 -17.77 -29.93 3.81
N ALA A 196 -17.99 -29.44 2.59
CA ALA A 196 -18.28 -30.31 1.43
C ALA A 196 -17.04 -30.94 0.77
N LYS A 197 -15.86 -30.85 1.41
CA LYS A 197 -14.56 -31.24 0.82
C LYS A 197 -13.83 -32.37 1.58
N SER A 198 -14.54 -33.14 2.40
CA SER A 198 -14.03 -34.39 2.99
C SER A 198 -14.34 -35.63 2.13
N THR A 199 -15.02 -35.49 1.00
CA THR A 199 -15.33 -36.61 0.11
C THR A 199 -15.09 -36.26 -1.35
N GLY A 200 -13.93 -36.70 -1.86
CA GLY A 200 -13.76 -37.06 -3.27
C GLY A 200 -13.46 -35.93 -4.26
N GLY A 201 -12.47 -36.19 -5.12
CA GLY A 201 -12.45 -35.63 -6.47
C GLY A 201 -11.51 -34.45 -6.66
N SER A 202 -10.36 -34.74 -7.25
CA SER A 202 -9.49 -33.79 -7.94
C SER A 202 -10.26 -32.80 -8.82
N THR A 203 -9.92 -31.51 -8.69
CA THR A 203 -9.66 -30.54 -9.78
C THR A 203 -9.85 -29.11 -9.24
N GLY A 204 -8.97 -28.22 -9.64
CA GLY A 204 -8.91 -26.84 -9.14
C GLY A 204 -7.65 -26.64 -8.32
N SER A 205 -6.54 -26.48 -9.05
CA SER A 205 -5.29 -25.92 -8.56
C SER A 205 -5.57 -24.76 -7.62
N ALA A 206 -5.53 -25.03 -6.32
CA ALA A 206 -5.33 -24.01 -5.33
C ALA A 206 -4.06 -23.27 -5.78
N VAL A 207 -4.15 -21.97 -6.00
CA VAL A 207 -3.05 -21.14 -6.48
C VAL A 207 -2.00 -21.05 -5.36
N LEU A 208 -1.25 -22.13 -5.17
CA LEU A 208 -0.13 -22.21 -4.26
C LEU A 208 1.00 -21.39 -4.88
N SER A 209 1.62 -20.52 -4.08
CA SER A 209 2.83 -19.81 -4.48
C SER A 209 3.87 -20.78 -5.02
N MET A 210 4.64 -20.40 -6.05
CA MET A 210 5.68 -21.27 -6.62
C MET A 210 6.68 -21.77 -5.57
N ALA A 211 6.99 -20.96 -4.56
CA ALA A 211 7.83 -21.37 -3.44
C ALA A 211 7.18 -22.50 -2.60
N GLN A 212 5.87 -22.44 -2.39
CA GLN A 212 5.13 -23.46 -1.64
C GLN A 212 5.00 -24.76 -2.45
N LYS A 213 4.81 -24.64 -3.78
CA LYS A 213 4.80 -25.78 -4.70
C LYS A 213 6.15 -26.52 -4.66
N MET A 214 7.27 -25.79 -4.71
CA MET A 214 8.61 -26.37 -4.60
C MET A 214 8.84 -27.07 -3.26
N MET A 215 8.43 -26.48 -2.13
CA MET A 215 8.57 -27.14 -0.82
C MET A 215 7.77 -28.45 -0.77
N MET A 216 6.54 -28.45 -1.27
CA MET A 216 5.72 -29.67 -1.31
C MET A 216 6.28 -30.73 -2.27
N GLU A 217 6.88 -30.33 -3.38
CA GLU A 217 7.58 -31.25 -4.30
C GLU A 217 8.80 -31.89 -3.63
N GLN A 218 9.60 -31.14 -2.87
CA GLN A 218 10.71 -31.68 -2.09
C GLN A 218 10.24 -32.68 -1.02
N GLU A 219 9.17 -32.36 -0.29
CA GLU A 219 8.58 -33.28 0.69
C GLU A 219 8.03 -34.55 0.03
N ARG A 220 7.38 -34.41 -1.12
CA ARG A 220 6.89 -35.53 -1.92
C ARG A 220 8.03 -36.45 -2.36
N GLU A 221 9.13 -35.90 -2.86
CA GLU A 221 10.30 -36.70 -3.24
C GLU A 221 10.91 -37.44 -2.05
N LYS A 222 11.04 -36.78 -0.90
CA LYS A 222 11.51 -37.42 0.35
C LYS A 222 10.60 -38.58 0.77
N ALA A 223 9.28 -38.38 0.72
CA ALA A 223 8.31 -39.43 1.05
C ALA A 223 8.39 -40.62 0.08
N ILE A 224 8.54 -40.36 -1.23
CA ILE A 224 8.71 -41.41 -2.24
C ILE A 224 10.00 -42.18 -2.01
N LYS A 225 11.12 -41.51 -1.71
CA LYS A 225 12.41 -42.17 -1.40
C LYS A 225 12.28 -43.10 -0.19
N ARG A 226 11.74 -42.58 0.92
CA ARG A 226 11.52 -43.38 2.13
C ARG A 226 10.60 -44.57 1.89
N TYR A 227 9.55 -44.38 1.10
CA TYR A 227 8.66 -45.48 0.73
C TYR A 227 9.34 -46.53 -0.15
N ARG A 228 10.20 -46.11 -1.09
CA ARG A 228 10.99 -47.02 -1.93
C ARG A 228 11.99 -47.81 -1.11
N GLU A 229 12.69 -47.17 -0.18
CA GLU A 229 13.62 -47.82 0.76
C GLU A 229 12.88 -48.87 1.59
N MET A 230 11.80 -48.47 2.28
CA MET A 230 10.97 -49.38 3.09
C MET A 230 10.40 -50.55 2.26
N LYS A 231 9.99 -50.29 1.02
CA LYS A 231 9.48 -51.35 0.13
C LYS A 231 10.59 -52.28 -0.36
N SER A 232 11.80 -51.75 -0.56
CA SER A 232 12.97 -52.56 -0.92
C SER A 232 13.42 -53.45 0.24
N GLU A 233 13.40 -52.94 1.48
CA GLU A 233 13.68 -53.71 2.69
C GLU A 233 12.64 -54.82 2.89
N LYS A 234 11.35 -54.51 2.70
CA LYS A 234 10.28 -55.51 2.78
C LYS A 234 10.39 -56.62 1.71
N ARG A 235 10.91 -56.30 0.53
CA ARG A 235 11.16 -57.30 -0.53
C ARG A 235 12.41 -58.13 -0.23
N LYS A 236 13.50 -57.51 0.21
CA LYS A 236 14.72 -58.23 0.62
C LYS A 236 14.49 -59.17 1.79
N GLY A 237 13.64 -58.78 2.74
CA GLY A 237 13.23 -59.65 3.85
C GLY A 237 12.29 -60.79 3.44
N PHE A 238 11.67 -60.71 2.25
CA PHE A 238 10.79 -61.76 1.72
C PHE A 238 11.54 -62.74 0.79
N GLU A 239 12.64 -62.32 0.16
CA GLU A 239 13.49 -63.18 -0.68
C GLU A 239 14.60 -63.91 0.13
N GLY A 240 14.64 -63.71 1.45
CA GLY A 240 15.65 -64.27 2.36
C GLY A 240 15.14 -65.38 3.30
N GLU A 241 13.89 -65.84 3.13
CA GLU A 241 13.34 -67.08 3.70
C GLU A 241 13.19 -68.14 2.60
#